data_AF-A0A498QRL5-F1
#
_entry.id   AF-A0A498QRL5-F1
#
_cell.length_a   1.000
_cell.length_b   1.000
_cell.length_c   1.000
_cell.angle_alpha   90.00
_cell.angle_beta   90.00
_cell.angle_gamma   90.00
#
_symmetry.space_group_name_H-M   'P 1'
#
loop_
_entity.id
_entity.type
_entity.pdbx_description
1 polymer ?
#
loop_
_entity_poly.entity_id
_entity_poly.type
_entity_poly.pdbx_seq_one_letter_code
_entity_poly.pdbx_strand_id
1 'polypeptide(L)'
;MAGAEGLIPAELIAELAKSAKLRPLARPAEDPESGYRPSTQHADFVRCRDLTCRGPGCDQPAIACDLDHTVAYGDEAVPTHRT
;
A
#
# COMPACT_ATOMS: atom_id res chain seq x y z
N MET A 1 -21.71 17.64 -11.52
CA MET A 1 -21.99 17.28 -10.12
C MET A 1 -22.95 16.11 -10.16
N ALA A 2 -22.46 14.89 -9.97
CA ALA A 2 -23.34 13.72 -9.87
C ALA A 2 -23.71 13.54 -8.40
N GLY A 3 -24.93 13.96 -8.07
CA GLY A 3 -25.55 13.76 -6.75
C GLY A 3 -26.33 12.46 -6.74
N ALA A 4 -25.73 11.44 -6.14
CA ALA A 4 -26.30 10.33 -5.38
C ALA A 4 -25.10 9.69 -4.63
N GLU A 5 -24.96 9.97 -3.34
CA GLU A 5 -23.78 9.73 -2.50
C GLU A 5 -23.01 8.41 -2.77
N GLY A 6 -21.86 8.53 -3.44
CA GLY A 6 -20.65 7.75 -3.17
C GLY A 6 -20.51 6.36 -3.81
N LEU A 7 -21.56 5.76 -4.35
CA LEU A 7 -21.47 4.41 -4.94
C LEU A 7 -21.35 4.47 -6.46
N ILE A 8 -20.21 3.99 -6.97
CA ILE A 8 -20.01 3.74 -8.41
C ILE A 8 -20.46 2.30 -8.69
N PRO A 9 -21.46 2.05 -9.55
CA PRO A 9 -21.88 0.70 -9.92
C PRO A 9 -20.70 -0.12 -10.47
N ALA A 10 -20.70 -1.44 -10.24
CA ALA A 10 -19.61 -2.32 -10.66
C ALA A 10 -19.38 -2.28 -12.19
N GLU A 11 -20.45 -2.10 -12.94
CA GLU A 11 -20.51 -2.01 -14.39
C GLU A 11 -19.84 -0.71 -14.86
N LEU A 12 -20.08 0.39 -14.14
CA LEU A 12 -19.41 1.66 -14.41
C LEU A 12 -17.91 1.56 -14.05
N ILE A 13 -17.55 0.90 -12.95
CA ILE A 13 -16.15 0.60 -12.63
C ILE A 13 -15.49 -0.21 -13.75
N ALA A 14 -16.16 -1.25 -14.26
CA ALA A 14 -15.66 -2.09 -15.33
C ALA A 14 -15.44 -1.30 -16.64
N GLU A 15 -16.35 -0.39 -16.99
CA GLU A 15 -16.16 0.50 -18.14
C GLU A 15 -15.01 1.48 -17.94
N LEU A 16 -14.90 2.13 -16.77
CA LEU A 16 -13.81 3.05 -16.45
C LEU A 16 -12.45 2.34 -16.45
N ALA A 17 -12.39 1.09 -15.99
CA ALA A 17 -11.15 0.30 -15.97
C ALA A 17 -10.56 0.08 -17.37
N LYS A 18 -11.37 0.09 -18.43
CA LYS A 18 -10.89 -0.09 -19.82
C LYS A 18 -10.00 1.05 -20.31
N SER A 19 -10.17 2.26 -19.77
CA SER A 19 -9.42 3.45 -20.18
C SER A 19 -8.66 4.11 -19.02
N ALA A 20 -8.64 3.47 -17.85
CA ALA A 20 -7.96 3.98 -16.67
C ALA A 20 -6.45 4.11 -16.93
N LYS A 21 -5.88 5.24 -16.48
CA LYS A 21 -4.43 5.40 -16.46
C LYS A 21 -3.84 4.44 -15.45
N LEU A 22 -3.09 3.46 -15.94
CA LEU A 22 -2.40 2.49 -15.08
C LEU A 22 -1.15 3.14 -14.47
N ARG A 23 -0.98 2.95 -13.16
CA ARG A 23 0.26 3.21 -12.44
C ARG A 23 0.84 1.86 -12.03
N PRO A 24 1.95 1.41 -12.65
CA PRO A 24 2.59 0.17 -12.25
C PRO A 24 3.01 0.22 -10.79
N LEU A 25 2.67 -0.81 -10.03
CA LEU A 25 3.18 -1.04 -8.69
C LEU A 25 4.32 -2.06 -8.81
N ALA A 26 5.55 -1.61 -8.58
CA ALA A 26 6.70 -2.50 -8.59
C ALA A 26 6.73 -3.31 -7.30
N ARG A 27 6.92 -4.62 -7.42
CA ARG A 27 7.24 -5.46 -6.26
C ARG A 27 8.63 -5.09 -5.77
N PRO A 28 8.84 -4.86 -4.46
CA PRO A 28 10.16 -4.67 -3.89
C PRO A 28 11.09 -5.83 -4.25
N ALA A 29 12.40 -5.54 -4.31
CA ALA A 29 13.42 -6.57 -4.48
C ALA A 29 13.37 -7.60 -3.35
N GLU A 30 13.91 -8.80 -3.59
CA GLU A 30 14.05 -9.81 -2.53
C GLU A 30 15.05 -9.35 -1.45
N ASP A 31 16.06 -8.60 -1.87
CA ASP A 31 17.03 -7.99 -0.97
C ASP A 31 16.41 -6.79 -0.23
N PRO A 32 16.64 -6.67 1.09
CA PRO A 32 16.21 -5.51 1.87
C PRO A 32 16.77 -4.19 1.36
N GLU A 33 15.98 -3.14 1.50
CA GLU A 33 16.46 -1.77 1.36
C GLU A 33 17.34 -1.37 2.56
N SER A 34 18.50 -0.77 2.32
CA SER A 34 19.35 -0.32 3.42
C SER A 34 18.72 0.87 4.16
N GLY A 35 18.80 0.83 5.50
CA GLY A 35 18.38 1.94 6.35
C GLY A 35 16.96 1.82 6.92
N TYR A 36 16.64 2.78 7.78
CA TYR A 36 15.40 2.79 8.56
C TYR A 36 14.17 3.23 7.76
N ARG A 37 14.33 4.18 6.83
CA ARG A 37 13.19 4.72 6.06
C ARG A 37 13.06 3.96 4.75
N PRO A 38 11.86 3.43 4.42
CA PRO A 38 11.63 2.77 3.15
C PRO A 38 11.70 3.78 1.99
N SER A 39 12.04 3.29 0.81
CA SER A 39 11.93 4.06 -0.43
C SER A 39 10.47 4.37 -0.75
N THR A 40 10.23 5.36 -1.62
CA THR A 40 8.88 5.66 -2.12
C THR A 40 8.25 4.43 -2.78
N GLN A 41 9.03 3.63 -3.50
CA GLN A 41 8.54 2.43 -4.17
C GLN A 41 8.07 1.38 -3.15
N HIS A 42 8.86 1.13 -2.11
CA HIS A 42 8.48 0.19 -1.05
C HIS A 42 7.28 0.70 -0.26
N ALA A 43 7.25 1.99 0.08
CA ALA A 43 6.14 2.61 0.79
C ALA A 43 4.83 2.54 -0.01
N ASP A 44 4.88 2.82 -1.32
CA ASP A 44 3.74 2.68 -2.22
C ASP A 44 3.26 1.22 -2.29
N PHE A 45 4.20 0.26 -2.39
CA PHE A 45 3.87 -1.16 -2.39
C PHE A 45 3.12 -1.59 -1.12
N VAL A 46 3.64 -1.24 0.06
CA VAL A 46 3.01 -1.61 1.34
C VAL A 46 1.61 -1.01 1.47
N ARG A 47 1.43 0.26 1.11
CA ARG A 47 0.12 0.92 1.16
C ARG A 47 -0.89 0.31 0.20
N CYS A 48 -0.45 -0.03 -1.02
CA CYS A 48 -1.31 -0.69 -1.99
C CYS A 48 -1.63 -2.15 -1.63
N ARG A 49 -0.70 -2.85 -0.97
CA ARG A 49 -0.91 -4.22 -0.46
C ARG A 49 -1.94 -4.23 0.65
N ASP A 50 -1.81 -3.33 1.62
CA ASP A 50 -2.58 -3.38 2.86
C ASP A 50 -3.93 -2.66 2.73
N LEU A 51 -4.02 -1.60 1.92
CA LEU A 51 -5.18 -0.70 1.70
C LEU A 51 -5.69 0.04 2.95
N THR A 52 -5.75 -0.65 4.09
CA THR A 52 -6.11 -0.15 5.41
C THR A 52 -5.04 -0.53 6.44
N CYS A 53 -5.11 0.05 7.64
CA CYS A 53 -4.28 -0.32 8.77
C CYS A 53 -4.38 -1.84 9.05
N ARG A 54 -3.24 -2.47 9.41
CA ARG A 54 -3.21 -3.89 9.80
C ARG A 54 -3.55 -4.13 11.28
N GLY A 55 -3.80 -3.07 12.05
CA GLY A 55 -4.25 -3.18 13.44
C GLY A 55 -5.61 -3.88 13.52
N PRO A 56 -5.82 -4.81 14.48
CA PRO A 56 -7.08 -5.55 14.58
C PRO A 56 -8.31 -4.63 14.65
N GLY A 57 -9.22 -4.77 13.67
CA GLY A 57 -10.46 -4.00 13.62
C GLY A 57 -10.31 -2.54 13.17
N CYS A 58 -9.12 -2.10 12.76
CA CYS A 58 -8.92 -0.75 12.24
C CYS A 58 -9.18 -0.69 10.73
N ASP A 59 -9.94 0.31 10.29
CA ASP A 59 -10.29 0.57 8.88
C ASP A 59 -9.63 1.86 8.33
N GLN A 60 -8.75 2.49 9.13
CA GLN A 60 -8.02 3.69 8.72
C GLN A 60 -7.29 3.42 7.39
N PRO A 61 -7.42 4.29 6.37
CA PRO A 61 -6.71 4.12 5.11
C PRO A 61 -5.20 4.03 5.30
N ALA A 62 -4.52 3.07 4.65
CA ALA A 62 -3.08 2.86 4.79
C ALA A 62 -2.24 4.10 4.38
N ILE A 63 -2.79 4.94 3.51
CA ILE A 63 -2.18 6.22 3.10
C ILE A 63 -2.07 7.24 4.25
N ALA A 64 -2.90 7.08 5.28
CA ALA A 64 -2.94 7.92 6.47
C ALA A 64 -2.36 7.20 7.71
N CYS A 65 -1.68 6.08 7.50
CA CYS A 65 -0.98 5.32 8.52
C CYS A 65 0.53 5.51 8.39
N ASP A 66 1.21 5.45 9.54
CA ASP A 66 2.66 5.28 9.56
C ASP A 66 3.05 3.88 9.06
N LEU A 67 4.22 3.77 8.46
CA LEU A 67 4.81 2.49 8.07
C LEU A 67 5.80 2.07 9.13
N ASP A 68 5.68 0.82 9.57
CA ASP A 68 6.54 0.24 10.60
C ASP A 68 7.10 -1.11 10.16
N HIS A 69 8.25 -1.44 10.73
CA HIS A 69 8.95 -2.68 10.46
C HIS A 69 8.23 -3.84 11.15
N THR A 70 8.09 -4.99 10.46
CA THR A 70 7.54 -6.21 11.08
C THR A 70 8.54 -6.88 12.01
N VAL A 71 9.82 -6.55 11.87
CA VAL A 71 10.91 -6.94 12.76
C VAL A 71 11.66 -5.67 13.13
N ALA A 72 11.99 -5.51 14.41
CA ALA A 72 12.59 -4.29 14.91
C ALA A 72 13.87 -3.94 14.15
N TYR A 73 14.01 -2.66 13.78
CA TYR A 73 15.21 -2.17 13.12
C TYR A 73 16.43 -2.35 14.01
N GLY A 74 17.47 -3.03 13.49
CA GLY A 74 18.72 -3.28 14.21
C GLY A 74 18.79 -4.64 14.91
N ASP A 75 17.70 -5.41 14.97
CA ASP A 75 17.80 -6.83 15.33
C ASP A 75 18.48 -7.57 14.18
N GLU A 76 19.67 -8.15 14.43
CA GLU A 76 20.57 -8.74 13.41
C GLU A 76 20.01 -9.96 12.66
N ALA A 77 18.74 -10.32 12.89
CA ALA A 77 18.14 -11.53 12.36
C ALA A 77 17.32 -11.33 11.07
N VAL A 78 16.91 -10.10 10.68
CA VAL A 78 15.98 -9.94 9.54
C VAL A 78 16.26 -8.68 8.70
N PRO A 79 16.18 -8.79 7.35
CA PRO A 79 16.01 -7.68 6.42
C PRO A 79 15.11 -6.54 6.94
N THR A 80 15.61 -5.32 6.87
CA THR A 80 14.94 -4.06 7.27
C THR A 80 13.53 -3.90 6.70
N HIS A 81 13.29 -4.27 5.45
CA HIS A 81 11.93 -4.22 4.87
C HIS A 81 11.67 -5.48 4.05
N ARG A 82 11.06 -6.50 4.66
CA ARG A 82 10.56 -7.68 3.96
C ARG A 82 9.05 -7.56 3.75
N THR A 83 8.60 -7.77 2.53
CA THR A 83 7.17 -7.72 2.16
C THR A 83 6.38 -8.91 2.69
#